data_AF-A0A7J8SZ73-F1
#
_entry.id   AF-A0A7J8SZ73-F1
#
_cell.length_a   1.000
_cell.length_b   1.000
_cell.length_c   1.000
_cell.angle_alpha   90.00
_cell.angle_beta   90.00
_cell.angle_gamma   90.00
#
_symmetry.space_group_name_H-M   'P 1'
#
loop_
_entity.id
_entity.type
_entity.pdbx_description
1 polymer ?
#
loop_
_entity_poly.entity_id
_entity_poly.type
_entity_poly.pdbx_seq_one_letter_code
_entity_poly.pdbx_strand_id
1 'polypeptide(L)'
;MEQRATTHHVNKLSFILLTLSLAFPSSSFELRPSVADSRFLHRNDTAISDFRVLNRRALFQCPDLNPYLQINVTTQGDLSDEQFITVNVSGVLVPSDGDWVAMVSPSFSNEAYYLQTGDTSILPLLCHYPVKAKYVTSDPSYLSCENQKCQKYGNNGGCEVRTCAGSLSFHVVNIRTNIEFVFFAGGFSTPCILTKTDVPLKFSNPNSPLHGHLSSIDSTATS
;
A
#
# COMPACT_ATOMS: atom_id res chain seq x y z
N MET A 1 55.98 -51.90 34.98
CA MET A 1 56.81 -51.06 35.87
C MET A 1 56.31 -49.65 35.70
N GLU A 2 55.88 -48.90 36.70
CA GLU A 2 55.76 -49.09 38.14
C GLU A 2 54.89 -47.93 38.62
N GLN A 3 53.95 -48.20 39.52
CA GLN A 3 53.12 -47.18 40.14
C GLN A 3 53.96 -46.31 41.07
N ARG A 4 53.66 -45.00 41.16
CA ARG A 4 53.67 -44.34 42.47
C ARG A 4 52.72 -43.15 42.53
N ALA A 5 51.73 -43.31 43.38
CA ALA A 5 50.88 -42.25 43.90
C ALA A 5 51.60 -41.50 45.03
N THR A 6 51.30 -40.21 45.18
CA THR A 6 51.27 -39.53 46.48
C THR A 6 50.16 -38.48 46.48
N THR A 7 49.21 -38.70 47.38
CA THR A 7 48.11 -37.86 47.83
C THR A 7 48.60 -36.71 48.72
N HIS A 8 47.80 -35.63 48.83
CA HIS A 8 47.59 -34.68 49.96
C HIS A 8 47.18 -33.32 49.33
N HIS A 9 46.22 -32.52 49.79
CA HIS A 9 45.42 -32.48 51.00
C HIS A 9 44.13 -31.68 50.69
N VAL A 10 43.02 -32.10 51.29
CA VAL A 10 41.70 -31.46 51.22
C VAL A 10 41.73 -30.08 51.91
N ASN A 11 41.09 -29.07 51.30
CA ASN A 11 40.47 -27.99 52.08
C ASN A 11 39.11 -27.62 51.47
N LYS A 12 38.04 -27.90 52.23
CA LYS A 12 36.66 -27.57 51.88
C LYS A 12 36.43 -26.10 52.25
N LEU A 13 36.24 -25.22 51.27
CA LEU A 13 35.51 -23.97 51.50
C LEU A 13 34.14 -24.07 50.83
N SER A 14 33.13 -24.22 51.68
CA SER A 14 31.73 -24.05 51.34
C SER A 14 31.48 -22.56 51.12
N PHE A 15 31.20 -22.15 49.88
CA PHE A 15 30.63 -20.85 49.58
C PHE A 15 29.15 -21.06 49.25
N ILE A 16 28.30 -20.73 50.21
CA ILE A 16 26.86 -20.56 50.02
C ILE A 16 26.70 -19.29 49.17
N LEU A 17 26.43 -19.44 47.87
CA LEU A 17 26.09 -18.31 47.00
C LEU A 17 24.58 -18.08 47.09
N LEU A 18 24.21 -17.09 47.89
CA LEU A 18 22.86 -16.58 48.04
C LEU A 18 22.43 -15.93 46.70
N THR A 19 21.59 -16.59 45.91
CA THR A 19 21.00 -16.00 44.71
C THR A 19 19.94 -14.98 45.11
N LEU A 20 20.34 -13.72 45.24
CA LEU A 20 19.42 -12.59 45.36
C LEU A 20 18.84 -12.29 43.97
N SER A 21 17.65 -12.82 43.67
CA SER A 21 16.88 -12.45 42.49
C SER A 21 16.37 -11.01 42.65
N LEU A 22 17.17 -10.04 42.20
CA LEU A 22 16.70 -8.70 41.93
C LEU A 22 15.72 -8.77 40.77
N ALA A 23 14.43 -8.83 41.08
CA ALA A 23 13.36 -8.58 40.13
C ALA A 23 13.46 -7.12 39.70
N PHE A 24 14.15 -6.86 38.59
CA PHE A 24 13.95 -5.63 37.85
C PHE A 24 12.57 -5.71 37.20
N PRO A 25 11.60 -4.85 37.54
CA PRO A 25 10.43 -4.72 36.70
C PRO A 25 10.92 -4.14 35.38
N SER A 26 11.00 -4.98 34.35
CA SER A 26 11.08 -4.55 32.96
C SER A 26 9.84 -3.70 32.69
N SER A 27 9.99 -2.39 32.83
CA SER A 27 9.00 -1.42 32.40
C SER A 27 8.91 -1.50 30.88
N SER A 28 8.02 -2.35 30.39
CA SER A 28 7.49 -2.25 29.05
C SER A 28 6.87 -0.87 28.92
N PHE A 29 7.53 0.01 28.17
CA PHE A 29 6.90 1.24 27.69
C PHE A 29 5.84 0.84 26.66
N GLU A 30 4.70 0.33 27.12
CA GLU A 30 3.50 0.32 26.31
C GLU A 30 3.10 1.78 26.08
N LEU A 31 3.12 2.20 24.81
CA LEU A 31 2.54 3.46 24.40
C LEU A 31 1.11 3.54 24.93
N ARG A 32 0.81 4.58 25.71
CA ARG A 32 -0.53 4.78 26.29
C ARG A 32 -1.61 4.65 25.19
N PRO A 33 -2.71 3.93 25.45
CA PRO A 33 -3.82 3.74 24.49
C PRO A 33 -4.38 5.05 23.92
N SER A 34 -4.21 6.15 24.69
CA SER A 34 -4.72 7.48 24.36
C SER A 34 -4.24 8.05 23.02
N VAL A 35 -3.13 7.57 22.46
CA VAL A 35 -2.65 8.04 21.14
C VAL A 35 -3.28 7.25 19.98
N ALA A 36 -3.60 5.98 20.19
CA ALA A 36 -4.31 5.17 19.21
C ALA A 36 -5.80 5.55 19.17
N ASP A 37 -6.41 5.76 20.35
CA ASP A 37 -7.81 6.18 20.47
C ASP A 37 -8.05 7.62 20.03
N SER A 38 -7.10 8.54 20.19
CA SER A 38 -7.28 9.94 19.76
C SER A 38 -7.43 10.08 18.25
N ARG A 39 -6.75 9.24 17.46
CA ARG A 39 -6.94 9.19 16.00
C ARG A 39 -8.33 8.72 15.60
N PHE A 40 -8.89 7.75 16.31
CA PHE A 40 -10.24 7.26 16.04
C PHE A 40 -11.29 8.29 16.48
N LEU A 41 -11.11 8.87 17.67
CA LEU A 41 -12.00 9.87 18.25
C LEU A 41 -12.06 11.17 17.43
N HIS A 42 -10.96 11.57 16.78
CA HIS A 42 -10.88 12.82 16.01
C HIS A 42 -10.92 12.60 14.47
N ARG A 43 -11.21 11.38 14.01
CA ARG A 43 -11.25 11.06 12.57
C ARG A 43 -12.32 11.88 11.84
N ASN A 44 -13.47 12.08 12.47
CA ASN A 44 -14.55 12.91 11.93
C ASN A 44 -14.27 14.41 12.07
N ASP A 45 -13.52 14.82 13.10
CA ASP A 45 -13.28 16.24 13.42
C ASP A 45 -12.15 16.88 12.60
N THR A 46 -11.24 16.06 12.07
CA THR A 46 -10.03 16.56 11.40
C THR A 46 -10.19 16.76 9.88
N ALA A 47 -11.31 16.33 9.28
CA ALA A 47 -11.53 16.33 7.83
C ALA A 47 -10.35 15.73 7.01
N ILE A 48 -9.50 14.94 7.68
CA ILE A 48 -8.33 14.31 7.07
C ILE A 48 -8.87 13.19 6.19
N SER A 49 -8.72 13.35 4.87
CA SER A 49 -9.04 12.29 3.93
C SER A 49 -8.38 10.97 4.35
N ASP A 50 -9.14 9.89 4.35
CA ASP A 50 -8.64 8.54 4.63
C ASP A 50 -7.48 8.13 3.72
N PHE A 51 -7.35 8.75 2.55
CA PHE A 51 -6.19 8.60 1.67
C PHE A 51 -4.87 9.05 2.33
N ARG A 52 -4.90 10.09 3.17
CA ARG A 52 -3.69 10.61 3.84
C ARG A 52 -3.09 9.62 4.83
N VAL A 53 -3.90 8.69 5.36
CA VAL A 53 -3.44 7.68 6.33
C VAL A 53 -3.05 6.35 5.66
N LEU A 54 -3.25 6.21 4.36
CA LEU A 54 -2.97 4.99 3.59
C LEU A 54 -1.50 4.57 3.66
N ASN A 55 -0.59 5.54 3.62
CA ASN A 55 0.84 5.25 3.45
C ASN A 55 1.55 4.70 4.70
N ARG A 56 0.80 4.50 5.79
CA ARG A 56 1.26 3.82 7.00
C ARG A 56 0.53 2.49 7.24
N ARG A 57 -0.18 1.99 6.23
CA ARG A 57 -0.93 0.74 6.31
C ARG A 57 -0.11 -0.38 5.68
N ALA A 58 -0.24 -1.56 6.26
CA ALA A 58 0.25 -2.79 5.66
C ALA A 58 -0.62 -3.15 4.45
N LEU A 59 0.04 -3.56 3.37
CA LEU A 59 -0.60 -4.05 2.16
C LEU A 59 -0.61 -5.57 2.16
N PHE A 60 -1.76 -6.14 2.43
CA PHE A 60 -1.86 -7.59 2.36
C PHE A 60 -2.06 -8.01 0.90
N GLN A 61 -1.43 -9.11 0.50
CA GLN A 61 -1.80 -9.77 -0.74
C GLN A 61 -3.18 -10.39 -0.53
N CYS A 62 -4.14 -10.08 -1.39
CA CYS A 62 -5.46 -10.68 -1.23
C CYS A 62 -5.40 -12.15 -1.63
N PRO A 63 -6.02 -13.06 -0.85
CA PRO A 63 -6.35 -14.39 -1.33
C PRO A 63 -7.53 -14.31 -2.31
N ASP A 64 -7.37 -13.54 -3.40
CA ASP A 64 -8.35 -13.47 -4.47
C ASP A 64 -7.87 -14.37 -5.62
N LEU A 65 -8.53 -15.52 -5.75
CA LEU A 65 -8.27 -16.50 -6.82
C LEU A 65 -9.03 -16.18 -8.11
N ASN A 66 -9.64 -15.00 -8.22
CA ASN A 66 -10.42 -14.61 -9.38
C ASN A 66 -9.56 -14.48 -10.65
N PRO A 67 -9.65 -15.44 -11.59
CA PRO A 67 -8.79 -15.45 -12.78
C PRO A 67 -9.26 -14.46 -13.85
N TYR A 68 -10.45 -13.87 -13.68
CA TYR A 68 -11.04 -12.97 -14.67
C TYR A 68 -10.66 -11.51 -14.41
N LEU A 69 -10.14 -11.21 -13.23
CA LEU A 69 -9.90 -9.85 -12.79
C LEU A 69 -8.80 -9.19 -13.61
N GLN A 70 -9.12 -8.04 -14.21
CA GLN A 70 -8.22 -7.29 -15.07
C GLN A 70 -8.39 -5.79 -14.83
N ILE A 71 -7.28 -5.07 -14.89
CA ILE A 71 -7.23 -3.61 -14.91
C ILE A 71 -6.50 -3.16 -16.17
N ASN A 72 -7.22 -2.42 -17.01
CA ASN A 72 -6.73 -1.96 -18.30
C ASN A 72 -6.83 -0.45 -18.39
N VAL A 73 -5.88 0.18 -19.07
CA VAL A 73 -5.91 1.62 -19.34
C VAL A 73 -6.01 1.83 -20.83
N THR A 74 -6.96 2.66 -21.25
CA THR A 74 -7.12 3.00 -22.67
C THR A 74 -6.25 4.20 -22.98
N THR A 75 -5.08 3.99 -23.60
CA THR A 75 -4.22 5.08 -24.11
C THR A 75 -3.78 4.81 -25.54
N GLN A 76 -3.53 5.87 -26.31
CA GLN A 76 -2.97 5.79 -27.65
C GLN A 76 -1.47 6.10 -27.58
N GLY A 77 -0.69 5.12 -27.12
CA GLY A 77 0.75 5.24 -26.95
C GLY A 77 1.19 5.93 -25.65
N ASP A 78 2.31 6.65 -25.74
CA ASP A 78 2.94 7.32 -24.60
C ASP A 78 2.10 8.51 -24.11
N LEU A 79 2.17 8.79 -22.81
CA LEU A 79 1.37 9.85 -22.19
C LEU A 79 1.88 11.24 -22.58
N SER A 80 0.96 12.20 -22.79
CA SER A 80 1.29 13.63 -22.88
C SER A 80 1.62 14.23 -21.50
N ASP A 81 2.12 15.46 -21.49
CA ASP A 81 2.44 16.19 -20.26
C ASP A 81 1.23 16.39 -19.33
N GLU A 82 0.02 16.44 -19.89
CA GLU A 82 -1.24 16.53 -19.19
C GLU A 82 -2.33 15.87 -20.03
N GLN A 83 -3.08 14.92 -19.45
CA GLN A 83 -4.23 14.29 -20.11
C GLN A 83 -5.17 13.58 -19.13
N PHE A 84 -6.42 13.41 -19.55
CA PHE A 84 -7.35 12.51 -18.89
C PHE A 84 -7.23 11.10 -19.48
N ILE A 85 -7.06 10.11 -18.62
CA ILE A 85 -7.06 8.70 -19.02
C ILE A 85 -8.19 7.96 -18.34
N THR A 86 -8.68 6.94 -19.04
CA THR A 86 -9.74 6.08 -18.54
C THR A 86 -9.15 4.72 -18.15
N VAL A 87 -9.37 4.35 -16.90
CA VAL A 87 -8.95 3.09 -16.30
C VAL A 87 -10.18 2.21 -16.13
N ASN A 88 -10.15 1.04 -16.76
CA ASN A 88 -11.24 0.07 -16.75
C ASN A 88 -10.87 -1.10 -15.86
N VAL A 89 -11.70 -1.36 -14.86
CA VAL A 89 -11.64 -2.57 -14.04
C VAL A 89 -12.71 -3.52 -14.56
N SER A 90 -12.35 -4.77 -14.78
CA SER A 90 -13.27 -5.79 -15.29
C SER A 90 -13.00 -7.14 -14.65
N GLY A 91 -13.95 -8.07 -14.77
CA GLY A 91 -13.78 -9.40 -14.21
C GLY A 91 -14.08 -9.48 -12.71
N VAL A 92 -14.68 -8.45 -12.12
CA VAL A 92 -15.00 -8.43 -10.69
C VAL A 92 -16.18 -9.37 -10.41
N LEU A 93 -16.00 -10.36 -9.54
CA LEU A 93 -17.08 -11.30 -9.17
C LEU A 93 -18.06 -10.68 -8.17
N VAL A 94 -17.55 -9.94 -7.18
CA VAL A 94 -18.35 -9.31 -6.12
C VAL A 94 -17.86 -7.87 -5.95
N PRO A 95 -18.54 -6.87 -6.55
CA PRO A 95 -18.21 -5.46 -6.34
C PRO A 95 -18.39 -5.06 -4.88
N SER A 96 -17.45 -4.29 -4.34
CA SER A 96 -17.50 -3.72 -3.01
C SER A 96 -17.40 -2.19 -3.05
N ASP A 97 -18.00 -1.55 -2.05
CA ASP A 97 -17.84 -0.12 -1.80
C ASP A 97 -16.40 0.25 -1.38
N GLY A 98 -15.68 -0.70 -0.81
CA GLY A 98 -14.27 -0.60 -0.45
C GLY A 98 -13.31 -0.85 -1.61
N ASP A 99 -13.78 -1.04 -2.85
CA ASP A 99 -12.93 -1.25 -4.01
C ASP A 99 -12.45 0.10 -4.57
N TRP A 100 -11.14 0.21 -4.82
CA TRP A 100 -10.53 1.44 -5.27
C TRP A 100 -9.32 1.21 -6.17
N VAL A 101 -9.04 2.20 -7.01
CA VAL A 101 -7.88 2.19 -7.91
C VAL A 101 -6.94 3.30 -7.51
N ALA A 102 -5.64 3.01 -7.56
CA ALA A 102 -4.58 3.96 -7.29
C ALA A 102 -3.67 4.12 -8.51
N MET A 103 -3.23 5.35 -8.75
CA MET A 103 -2.11 5.68 -9.62
C MET A 103 -0.83 5.67 -8.80
N VAL A 104 0.09 4.76 -9.10
CA VAL A 104 1.35 4.56 -8.38
C VAL A 104 2.52 5.01 -9.25
N SER A 105 3.52 5.61 -8.60
CA SER A 105 4.72 6.13 -9.26
C SER A 105 5.92 6.15 -8.30
N PRO A 106 7.12 5.75 -8.75
CA PRO A 106 7.40 5.01 -9.99
C PRO A 106 6.75 3.62 -9.99
N SER A 107 6.54 3.05 -11.18
CA SER A 107 5.92 1.74 -11.41
C SER A 107 6.76 0.52 -10.99
N PHE A 108 7.88 0.73 -10.28
CA PHE A 108 8.78 -0.33 -9.85
C PHE A 108 9.36 0.01 -8.48
N SER A 109 9.07 -0.84 -7.50
CA SER A 109 9.56 -0.70 -6.13
C SER A 109 10.76 -1.58 -5.85
N ASN A 110 11.88 -0.95 -5.50
CA ASN A 110 13.03 -1.60 -4.89
C ASN A 110 12.99 -1.37 -3.38
N GLU A 111 12.70 -2.42 -2.61
CA GLU A 111 12.66 -2.41 -1.13
C GLU A 111 13.97 -1.86 -0.51
N ALA A 112 15.11 -2.07 -1.18
CA ALA A 112 16.42 -1.63 -0.74
C ALA A 112 16.58 -0.11 -0.54
N TYR A 113 15.82 0.74 -1.26
CA TYR A 113 15.91 2.20 -1.09
C TYR A 113 15.24 2.69 0.20
N TYR A 114 14.36 1.89 0.81
CA TYR A 114 13.64 2.29 2.01
C TYR A 114 14.50 2.18 3.28
N LEU A 115 15.41 1.20 3.33
CA LEU A 115 16.40 1.10 4.42
C LEU A 115 17.24 2.38 4.56
N GLN A 116 17.43 3.13 3.47
CA GLN A 116 18.18 4.39 3.48
C GLN A 116 17.41 5.55 4.14
N THR A 117 16.08 5.46 4.27
CA THR A 117 15.26 6.47 4.95
C THR A 117 15.25 6.28 6.47
N GLY A 118 15.84 5.20 6.97
CA GLY A 118 15.86 4.85 8.40
C GLY A 118 14.57 4.20 8.89
N ASP A 119 13.59 3.97 8.01
CA ASP A 119 12.39 3.20 8.34
C ASP A 119 12.66 1.70 8.12
N THR A 120 12.73 0.97 9.22
CA THR A 120 13.07 -0.46 9.28
C THR A 120 11.85 -1.34 9.56
N SER A 121 10.65 -0.79 9.44
CA SER A 121 9.42 -1.54 9.66
C SER A 121 9.26 -2.64 8.59
N ILE A 122 9.19 -3.90 9.05
CA ILE A 122 9.03 -5.09 8.20
C ILE A 122 7.55 -5.29 7.92
N LEU A 123 6.96 -4.52 7.03
CA LEU A 123 5.63 -4.78 6.48
C LEU A 123 5.62 -4.28 5.03
N PRO A 124 4.77 -4.83 4.15
CA PRO A 124 4.58 -4.30 2.81
C PRO A 124 3.90 -2.95 2.96
N LEU A 125 4.68 -1.93 3.29
CA LEU A 125 4.30 -0.55 3.14
C LEU A 125 4.21 -0.31 1.65
N LEU A 126 3.32 0.59 1.25
CA LEU A 126 3.27 1.06 -0.11
C LEU A 126 4.58 1.82 -0.37
N CYS A 127 5.65 1.09 -0.73
CA CYS A 127 7.01 1.58 -0.93
C CYS A 127 7.06 2.75 -1.92
N HIS A 128 6.02 2.87 -2.74
CA HIS A 128 5.65 4.05 -3.50
C HIS A 128 4.23 4.48 -3.16
N TYR A 129 4.11 5.69 -2.63
CA TYR A 129 2.85 6.35 -2.27
C TYR A 129 1.98 6.48 -3.52
N PRO A 130 0.67 6.18 -3.51
CA PRO A 130 -0.12 6.45 -4.68
C PRO A 130 -0.18 7.96 -4.83
N VAL A 131 -0.01 8.43 -6.03
CA VAL A 131 -0.07 9.87 -6.33
C VAL A 131 -1.53 10.32 -6.31
N LYS A 132 -2.44 9.45 -6.77
CA LYS A 132 -3.89 9.66 -6.78
C LYS A 132 -4.60 8.34 -6.51
N ALA A 133 -5.76 8.40 -5.90
CA ALA A 133 -6.65 7.25 -5.74
C ALA A 133 -8.11 7.66 -5.89
N LYS A 134 -8.94 6.70 -6.29
CA LYS A 134 -10.38 6.89 -6.45
C LYS A 134 -11.11 5.59 -6.20
N TYR A 135 -12.21 5.64 -5.45
CA TYR A 135 -13.10 4.49 -5.31
C TYR A 135 -13.76 4.14 -6.64
N VAL A 136 -13.91 2.84 -6.91
CA VAL A 136 -14.56 2.35 -8.13
C VAL A 136 -16.05 2.69 -8.13
N THR A 137 -16.65 2.84 -6.95
CA THR A 137 -18.03 3.33 -6.75
C THR A 137 -18.31 4.71 -7.32
N SER A 138 -17.28 5.48 -7.70
CA SER A 138 -17.50 6.71 -8.46
C SER A 138 -18.05 6.46 -9.87
N ASP A 139 -17.98 5.23 -10.37
CA ASP A 139 -18.83 4.73 -11.44
C ASP A 139 -20.15 4.19 -10.84
N PRO A 140 -21.29 4.85 -11.10
CA PRO A 140 -22.57 4.46 -10.52
C PRO A 140 -23.05 3.07 -10.97
N SER A 141 -22.54 2.57 -12.11
CA SER A 141 -22.90 1.27 -12.67
C SER A 141 -22.17 0.09 -12.02
N TYR A 142 -21.14 0.37 -11.21
CA TYR A 142 -20.25 -0.64 -10.67
C TYR A 142 -20.92 -1.53 -9.63
N LEU A 143 -21.51 -0.94 -8.59
CA LEU A 143 -22.16 -1.67 -7.50
C LEU A 143 -23.42 -2.41 -7.96
N SER A 144 -24.17 -1.82 -8.90
CA SER A 144 -25.35 -2.44 -9.50
C SER A 144 -24.99 -3.53 -10.52
N CYS A 145 -23.71 -3.67 -10.87
CA CYS A 145 -23.21 -4.63 -11.86
C CYS A 145 -23.93 -4.52 -13.22
N GLU A 146 -24.25 -3.30 -13.65
CA GLU A 146 -24.99 -3.06 -14.89
C GLU A 146 -24.16 -3.45 -16.12
N ASN A 147 -22.86 -3.12 -16.10
CA ASN A 147 -21.88 -3.43 -17.14
C ASN A 147 -21.28 -4.84 -17.02
N GLN A 148 -22.14 -5.83 -16.77
CA GLN A 148 -21.71 -7.22 -16.57
C GLN A 148 -21.38 -7.94 -17.88
N LYS A 149 -20.31 -8.74 -17.84
CA LYS A 149 -19.85 -9.58 -18.94
C LYS A 149 -19.88 -11.05 -18.53
N CYS A 150 -20.30 -11.91 -19.45
CA CYS A 150 -20.17 -13.34 -19.27
C CYS A 150 -18.75 -13.79 -19.57
N GLN A 151 -18.11 -14.46 -18.60
CA GLN A 151 -16.75 -14.99 -18.77
C GLN A 151 -16.74 -16.47 -19.12
N LYS A 152 -17.77 -17.21 -18.69
CA LYS A 152 -17.90 -18.64 -18.93
C LYS A 152 -19.32 -19.00 -19.33
N TYR A 153 -19.45 -19.68 -20.45
CA TYR A 153 -20.71 -20.24 -20.93
C TYR A 153 -20.76 -21.73 -20.60
N GLY A 154 -21.92 -22.19 -20.15
CA GLY A 154 -22.19 -23.61 -19.95
C GLY A 154 -22.57 -24.30 -21.25
N ASN A 155 -22.67 -25.64 -21.20
CA ASN A 155 -23.00 -26.48 -22.35
C ASN A 155 -24.36 -26.13 -23.00
N ASN A 156 -25.24 -25.49 -22.24
CA ASN A 156 -26.57 -25.07 -22.69
C ASN A 156 -26.59 -23.66 -23.32
N GLY A 157 -25.42 -23.03 -23.49
CA GLY A 157 -25.28 -21.65 -23.99
C GLY A 157 -25.62 -20.56 -22.95
N GLY A 158 -26.06 -20.95 -21.75
CA GLY A 158 -26.30 -20.04 -20.64
C GLY A 158 -24.99 -19.53 -20.02
N CYS A 159 -25.02 -18.33 -19.46
CA CYS A 159 -23.86 -17.79 -18.75
C CYS A 159 -23.74 -18.41 -17.35
N GLU A 160 -22.62 -19.08 -17.06
CA GLU A 160 -22.32 -19.65 -15.75
C GLU A 160 -21.62 -18.64 -14.83
N VAL A 161 -20.71 -17.83 -15.38
CA VAL A 161 -19.93 -16.85 -14.61
C VAL A 161 -20.12 -15.47 -15.20
N ARG A 162 -20.77 -14.61 -14.41
CA ARG A 162 -20.94 -13.19 -14.72
C ARG A 162 -19.98 -12.38 -13.87
N THR A 163 -19.35 -11.40 -14.50
CA THR A 163 -18.43 -10.48 -13.82
C THR A 163 -18.84 -9.05 -14.11
N CYS A 164 -18.70 -8.19 -13.11
CA CYS A 164 -18.96 -6.76 -13.21
C CYS A 164 -17.72 -6.02 -13.74
N ALA A 165 -17.97 -4.80 -14.21
CA ALA A 165 -16.94 -3.88 -14.66
C ALA A 165 -17.26 -2.46 -14.21
N GLY A 166 -16.22 -1.63 -14.09
CA GLY A 166 -16.33 -0.21 -13.76
C GLY A 166 -15.24 0.58 -14.46
N SER A 167 -15.50 1.87 -14.69
CA SER A 167 -14.60 2.76 -15.41
C SER A 167 -14.33 4.05 -14.63
N LEU A 168 -13.06 4.43 -14.54
CA LEU A 168 -12.61 5.58 -13.79
C LEU A 168 -11.77 6.51 -14.66
N SER A 169 -12.13 7.80 -14.65
CA SER A 169 -11.30 8.83 -15.26
C SER A 169 -10.30 9.40 -14.26
N PHE A 170 -9.04 9.44 -14.64
CA PHE A 170 -7.95 10.07 -13.91
C PHE A 170 -7.35 11.20 -14.74
N HIS A 171 -7.22 12.36 -14.11
CA HIS A 171 -6.40 13.43 -14.66
C HIS A 171 -4.92 13.16 -14.33
N VAL A 172 -4.08 12.99 -15.32
CA VAL A 172 -2.67 12.63 -15.18
C VAL A 172 -1.80 13.77 -15.69
N VAL A 173 -0.74 14.06 -14.93
CA VAL A 173 0.28 15.06 -15.26
C VAL A 173 1.65 14.40 -15.26
N ASN A 174 2.57 14.90 -16.08
CA ASN A 174 3.92 14.37 -16.18
C ASN A 174 4.74 14.65 -14.91
N ILE A 175 4.88 13.59 -14.12
CA ILE A 175 5.64 13.56 -12.87
C ILE A 175 7.03 12.92 -13.07
N ARG A 176 7.54 12.96 -14.30
CA ARG A 176 8.91 12.55 -14.70
C ARG A 176 9.24 11.06 -14.61
N THR A 177 8.33 10.25 -14.11
CA THR A 177 8.52 8.81 -13.95
C THR A 177 7.32 8.04 -14.50
N ASN A 178 7.52 6.76 -14.79
CA ASN A 178 6.45 5.89 -15.26
C ASN A 178 5.39 5.72 -14.16
N ILE A 179 4.15 5.52 -14.59
CA ILE A 179 3.01 5.29 -13.71
C ILE A 179 2.41 3.90 -13.98
N GLU A 180 1.83 3.30 -12.96
CA GLU A 180 0.99 2.11 -13.08
C GLU A 180 -0.31 2.30 -12.31
N PHE A 181 -1.33 1.54 -12.68
CA PHE A 181 -2.59 1.52 -11.94
C PHE A 181 -2.73 0.20 -11.20
N VAL A 182 -3.07 0.30 -9.92
CA VAL A 182 -3.23 -0.84 -9.03
C VAL A 182 -4.65 -0.84 -8.50
N PHE A 183 -5.29 -1.99 -8.57
CA PHE A 183 -6.63 -2.22 -8.06
C PHE A 183 -6.58 -2.87 -6.67
N PHE A 184 -7.32 -2.29 -5.74
CA PHE A 184 -7.33 -2.66 -4.33
C PHE A 184 -8.74 -2.96 -3.84
N ALA A 185 -8.82 -3.83 -2.83
CA ALA A 185 -9.99 -4.08 -2.01
C ALA A 185 -9.76 -3.64 -0.56
N GLY A 186 -10.80 -3.76 0.27
CA GLY A 186 -10.73 -3.53 1.73
C GLY A 186 -10.67 -2.06 2.15
N GLY A 187 -10.93 -1.14 1.21
CA GLY A 187 -10.88 0.30 1.40
C GLY A 187 -9.48 0.80 1.78
N PHE A 188 -9.40 2.05 2.25
CA PHE A 188 -8.12 2.64 2.70
C PHE A 188 -7.69 2.20 4.10
N SER A 189 -8.60 1.58 4.87
CA SER A 189 -8.30 1.16 6.24
C SER A 189 -7.49 -0.13 6.28
N THR A 190 -7.85 -1.11 5.44
CA THR A 190 -7.20 -2.41 5.29
C THR A 190 -6.94 -2.69 3.82
N PRO A 191 -6.08 -1.90 3.17
CA PRO A 191 -5.85 -1.98 1.74
C PRO A 191 -5.21 -3.32 1.38
N CYS A 192 -5.72 -3.92 0.32
CA CYS A 192 -5.29 -5.23 -0.14
C CYS A 192 -5.18 -5.22 -1.67
N ILE A 193 -4.04 -5.66 -2.20
CA ILE A 193 -3.78 -5.60 -3.65
C ILE A 193 -4.49 -6.78 -4.33
N LEU A 194 -5.34 -6.47 -5.30
CA LEU A 194 -6.00 -7.47 -6.14
C LEU A 194 -5.23 -7.72 -7.44
N THR A 195 -4.96 -6.65 -8.20
CA THR A 195 -4.22 -6.75 -9.47
C THR A 195 -3.62 -5.40 -9.85
N LYS A 196 -2.74 -5.39 -10.86
CA LYS A 196 -2.10 -4.18 -11.40
C LYS A 196 -2.05 -4.23 -12.92
N THR A 197 -1.85 -3.08 -13.55
CA THR A 197 -1.66 -2.99 -14.99
C THR A 197 -0.41 -3.76 -15.43
N ASP A 198 -0.52 -4.55 -16.49
CA ASP A 198 0.58 -5.41 -16.98
C ASP A 198 1.82 -4.62 -17.43
N VAL A 199 1.60 -3.46 -18.06
CA VAL A 199 2.65 -2.61 -18.61
C VAL A 199 2.58 -1.22 -17.99
N PRO A 200 3.66 -0.73 -17.36
CA PRO A 200 3.73 0.65 -16.91
C PRO A 200 3.58 1.66 -18.05
N LEU A 201 2.87 2.74 -17.79
CA LEU A 201 2.69 3.85 -18.71
C LEU A 201 3.84 4.84 -18.56
N LYS A 202 4.40 5.27 -19.68
CA LYS A 202 5.49 6.27 -19.72
C LYS A 202 5.04 7.55 -20.40
N PHE A 203 5.59 8.67 -19.98
CA PHE A 203 5.39 9.96 -20.64
C PHE A 203 6.27 10.05 -21.89
N SER A 204 5.78 10.72 -22.93
CA SER A 204 6.52 10.95 -24.19
C SER A 204 7.86 11.65 -23.95
N ASN A 205 7.88 12.62 -23.02
CA ASN A 205 9.11 13.28 -22.56
C ASN A 205 9.08 13.50 -21.04
N PRO A 206 9.54 12.52 -20.23
CA PRO A 206 9.52 12.65 -18.77
C PRO A 206 10.34 13.83 -18.22
N ASN A 207 11.33 14.31 -18.98
CA ASN A 207 12.21 15.41 -18.56
C ASN A 207 11.71 16.79 -19.01
N SER A 208 10.49 16.89 -19.55
CA SER A 208 9.89 18.17 -19.93
C SER A 208 9.95 19.18 -18.77
N PRO A 209 10.37 20.43 -19.01
CA PRO A 209 10.32 21.49 -18.00
C PRO A 209 8.86 21.96 -17.85
N LEU A 210 8.21 21.57 -16.75
CA LEU A 210 6.80 21.85 -16.49
C LEU A 210 6.62 22.64 -15.19
N HIS A 211 5.48 23.32 -15.08
CA HIS A 211 5.03 24.03 -13.87
C HIS A 211 6.00 25.12 -13.37
N GLY A 212 6.38 26.04 -14.26
CA GLY A 212 7.10 27.25 -13.85
C GLY A 212 6.23 28.13 -12.94
N HIS A 213 6.75 28.48 -11.78
CA HIS A 213 6.11 29.41 -10.85
C HIS A 213 6.92 30.71 -10.80
N LEU A 214 6.24 31.85 -10.87
CA LEU A 214 6.84 33.17 -10.64
C LEU A 214 6.55 33.60 -9.22
N SER A 215 7.59 34.04 -8.52
CA SER A 215 7.47 34.65 -7.19
C SER A 215 8.23 35.98 -7.18
N SER A 216 7.70 36.97 -6.46
CA SER A 216 8.46 38.19 -6.17
C SER A 216 9.70 37.82 -5.35
N ILE A 217 10.83 38.45 -5.66
CA ILE A 217 12.01 38.40 -4.78
C ILE A 217 11.81 39.27 -3.53
N ASP A 218 10.93 40.26 -3.63
CA ASP A 218 10.63 41.21 -2.58
C ASP A 218 9.41 40.74 -1.81
N SER A 219 9.63 40.38 -0.55
CA SER A 219 8.61 39.92 0.40
C SER A 219 8.11 41.05 1.32
N THR A 220 8.45 42.33 1.07
CA THR A 220 8.02 43.44 1.93
C THR A 220 6.60 43.95 1.68
N ALA A 221 5.78 43.21 0.93
CA ALA A 221 4.37 43.55 0.76
C ALA A 221 3.61 43.41 2.09
N THR A 222 3.28 44.53 2.72
CA THR A 222 2.34 44.59 3.85
C THR A 222 0.90 44.58 3.31
N SER A 223 0.08 43.67 3.84
CA SER A 223 -1.36 43.51 3.58
C SER A 223 -2.21 44.67 4.06
#